data_AF-A0A1G0N2W2-F1
#
_entry.id   AF-A0A1G0N2W2-F1
#
_cell.length_a   1.000
_cell.length_b   1.000
_cell.length_c   1.000
_cell.angle_alpha   90.00
_cell.angle_beta   90.00
_cell.angle_gamma   90.00
#
_symmetry.space_group_name_H-M   'P 1'
#
loop_
_entity.id
_entity.type
_entity.pdbx_description
1 polymer ?
#
loop_
_entity_poly.entity_id
_entity_poly.type
_entity_poly.pdbx_seq_one_letter_code
_entity_poly.pdbx_strand_id
1 'polypeptide(L)'
;MRALLRDMPGGVPADCLVARIKGRRSFLVHDWERVLLARQPLTALPVAPWRSSATGAKGWPRRALQQEYYWAFSRMDEQERRSTAPFFWLAELRTLALCLRFLSEGAADSSRLLQKSLLAGSIRELLNKGESGAVVVEKLAELLEGHDPEFAGLPDIYRTGGSGAVETALHEISLQWLARTPLHPQMRRYIALEIDSRNLTTVAKRLRWRLGTLPPLLKGGSLPLPRLAELFERRDNAGLLHQAMRLGGAAPYSETTDPERMLYEARRRVMRRLARETDGIGAILDYLWRCANEAANIGLLERLETAGIEQVGREVRL
;
A
#
# COMPACT_ATOMS: atom_id res chain seq x y z
N MET A 1 12.19 -0.13 13.59
CA MET A 1 11.75 -0.84 12.36
C MET A 1 12.03 -2.34 12.36
N ARG A 2 13.24 -2.85 12.65
CA ARG A 2 13.47 -4.32 12.76
C ARG A 2 12.54 -4.98 13.80
N ALA A 3 12.22 -4.28 14.89
CA ALA A 3 11.26 -4.73 15.91
C ALA A 3 9.79 -4.75 15.46
N LEU A 4 9.45 -4.19 14.29
CA LEU A 4 8.06 -4.14 13.78
C LEU A 4 7.73 -5.29 12.83
N LEU A 5 8.77 -5.88 12.23
CA LEU A 5 8.63 -6.98 11.30
C LEU A 5 9.20 -8.26 11.91
N ARG A 6 8.77 -9.39 11.35
CA ARG A 6 9.21 -10.72 11.74
C ARG A 6 10.71 -10.90 11.44
N ASP A 7 11.43 -11.45 12.41
CA ASP A 7 12.81 -11.89 12.19
C ASP A 7 12.83 -13.17 11.35
N MET A 8 13.74 -13.23 10.37
CA MET A 8 13.88 -14.36 9.45
C MET A 8 15.34 -14.80 9.38
N PRO A 9 15.63 -16.10 9.58
CA PRO A 9 16.99 -16.59 9.47
C PRO A 9 17.44 -16.65 8.01
N GLY A 10 18.67 -16.19 7.74
CA GLY A 10 19.33 -16.36 6.45
C GLY A 10 18.76 -15.47 5.33
N GLY A 11 18.97 -15.93 4.09
CA GLY A 11 18.63 -15.25 2.84
C GLY A 11 19.34 -15.92 1.67
N VAL A 12 18.96 -15.58 0.44
CA VAL A 12 19.79 -15.89 -0.74
C VAL A 12 20.50 -14.62 -1.18
N PRO A 13 21.65 -14.71 -1.89
CA PRO A 13 22.32 -13.52 -2.41
C PRO A 13 21.39 -12.63 -3.25
N ALA A 14 21.56 -11.30 -3.17
CA ALA A 14 20.79 -10.28 -3.88
C ALA A 14 20.48 -10.66 -5.34
N ASP A 15 21.52 -11.00 -6.11
CA ASP A 15 21.40 -11.31 -7.54
C ASP A 15 20.55 -12.56 -7.79
N CYS A 16 20.63 -13.55 -6.91
CA CYS A 16 19.79 -14.75 -6.96
C CYS A 16 18.32 -14.39 -6.71
N LEU A 17 18.04 -13.55 -5.71
CA LEU A 17 16.69 -13.08 -5.43
C LEU A 17 16.13 -12.27 -6.61
N VAL A 18 16.90 -11.32 -7.14
CA VAL A 18 16.50 -10.50 -8.29
C VAL A 18 16.22 -11.36 -9.52
N ALA A 19 17.06 -12.37 -9.81
CA ALA A 19 16.81 -13.31 -10.89
C ALA A 19 15.49 -14.09 -10.71
N ARG A 20 15.22 -14.58 -9.49
CA ARG A 20 13.95 -15.27 -9.17
C ARG A 20 12.74 -14.35 -9.28
N ILE A 21 12.87 -13.11 -8.82
CA ILE A 21 11.83 -12.08 -8.94
C ILE A 21 11.54 -11.79 -10.42
N LYS A 22 12.56 -11.67 -11.27
CA LYS A 22 12.39 -11.50 -12.72
C LYS A 22 11.61 -12.67 -13.33
N GLY A 23 11.95 -13.90 -12.95
CA GLY A 23 11.20 -15.10 -13.36
C GLY A 23 9.76 -15.13 -12.86
N ARG A 24 9.49 -14.67 -11.62
CA ARG A 24 8.12 -14.59 -11.10
C ARG A 24 7.29 -13.47 -11.74
N ARG A 25 7.94 -12.38 -12.10
CA ARG A 25 7.32 -11.22 -12.75
C ARG A 25 6.67 -11.56 -14.09
N SER A 26 7.16 -12.56 -14.82
CA SER A 26 6.57 -12.98 -16.11
C SER A 26 5.20 -13.64 -15.96
N PHE A 27 4.79 -14.03 -14.73
CA PHE A 27 3.47 -14.56 -14.46
C PHE A 27 2.44 -13.49 -14.07
N LEU A 28 2.87 -12.24 -13.92
CA LEU A 28 1.95 -11.12 -13.66
C LEU A 28 1.12 -10.82 -14.91
N VAL A 29 -0.09 -10.31 -14.71
CA VAL A 29 -1.01 -9.89 -15.76
C VAL A 29 -0.39 -8.70 -16.50
N HIS A 30 -0.06 -8.93 -17.77
CA HIS A 30 0.48 -7.90 -18.66
C HIS A 30 -0.60 -7.27 -19.55
N ASP A 31 -1.65 -8.03 -19.85
CA ASP A 31 -2.76 -7.64 -20.71
C ASP A 31 -4.08 -7.66 -19.91
N TRP A 32 -4.31 -6.55 -19.21
CA TRP A 32 -5.55 -6.36 -18.45
C TRP A 32 -6.77 -6.16 -19.34
N GLU A 33 -6.58 -5.65 -20.56
CA GLU A 33 -7.68 -5.42 -21.50
C GLU A 33 -8.30 -6.75 -21.91
N ARG A 34 -7.48 -7.75 -22.27
CA ARG A 34 -7.95 -9.11 -22.55
C ARG A 34 -8.71 -9.72 -21.36
N VAL A 35 -8.23 -9.51 -20.13
CA VAL A 35 -8.91 -10.03 -18.92
C VAL A 35 -10.26 -9.35 -18.73
N LEU A 36 -10.33 -8.02 -18.89
CA LEU A 36 -11.55 -7.24 -18.71
C LEU A 36 -12.61 -7.52 -19.79
N LEU A 37 -12.19 -7.82 -21.02
CA LEU A 37 -13.08 -8.15 -22.13
C LEU A 37 -13.55 -9.62 -22.13
N ALA A 38 -12.96 -10.47 -21.27
CA ALA A 38 -13.37 -11.86 -21.17
C ALA A 38 -14.76 -11.98 -20.53
N ARG A 39 -15.54 -12.97 -20.95
CA ARG A 39 -16.88 -13.26 -20.38
C ARG A 39 -16.82 -13.59 -18.89
N GLN A 40 -15.71 -14.15 -18.43
CA GLN A 40 -15.45 -14.51 -17.03
C GLN A 40 -14.03 -14.03 -16.66
N PRO A 41 -13.85 -12.75 -16.29
CA PRO A 41 -12.53 -12.14 -16.07
C PRO A 41 -11.65 -12.90 -15.09
N LEU A 42 -12.18 -13.39 -13.97
CA LEU A 42 -11.36 -14.14 -13.01
C LEU A 42 -10.81 -15.46 -13.57
N THR A 43 -11.54 -16.13 -14.45
CA THR A 43 -11.09 -17.37 -15.10
C THR A 43 -10.08 -17.13 -16.23
N ALA A 44 -10.08 -15.91 -16.80
CA ALA A 44 -9.16 -15.50 -17.86
C ALA A 44 -7.78 -15.06 -17.34
N LEU A 45 -7.60 -15.01 -16.01
CA LEU A 45 -6.31 -14.69 -15.41
C LEU A 45 -5.25 -15.74 -15.80
N PRO A 46 -4.00 -15.33 -16.09
CA PRO A 46 -2.94 -16.26 -16.41
C PRO A 46 -2.65 -17.17 -15.20
N VAL A 47 -2.29 -18.42 -15.46
CA VAL A 47 -1.85 -19.33 -14.39
C VAL A 47 -0.57 -18.78 -13.78
N ALA A 48 -0.56 -18.57 -12.45
CA ALA A 48 0.62 -18.17 -11.71
C ALA A 48 0.80 -19.08 -10.48
N PRO A 49 2.04 -19.53 -10.19
CA PRO A 49 2.31 -20.44 -9.07
C PRO A 49 1.84 -19.92 -7.70
N TRP A 50 1.76 -18.61 -7.51
CA TRP A 50 1.36 -17.98 -6.26
C TRP A 50 -0.14 -17.68 -6.17
N ARG A 51 -0.89 -17.81 -7.27
CA ARG A 51 -2.36 -17.67 -7.30
C ARG A 51 -3.08 -18.98 -6.98
N SER A 52 -2.58 -20.09 -7.51
CA SER A 52 -3.27 -21.39 -7.53
C SER A 52 -3.60 -21.96 -6.15
N SER A 53 -2.84 -21.59 -5.11
CA SER A 53 -3.10 -22.06 -3.73
C SER A 53 -4.23 -21.30 -3.03
N ALA A 54 -4.70 -20.19 -3.59
CA ALA A 54 -5.67 -19.30 -2.92
C ALA A 54 -7.00 -19.16 -3.70
N THR A 55 -7.00 -19.43 -5.01
CA THR A 55 -8.17 -19.26 -5.89
C THR A 55 -9.42 -19.99 -5.37
N GLY A 56 -10.56 -19.29 -5.35
CA GLY A 56 -11.87 -19.83 -4.98
C GLY A 56 -12.36 -19.47 -3.57
N ALA A 57 -11.48 -18.95 -2.70
CA ALA A 57 -11.91 -18.43 -1.39
C ALA A 57 -12.20 -16.92 -1.46
N LYS A 58 -13.22 -16.44 -0.72
CA LYS A 58 -13.49 -14.99 -0.59
C LYS A 58 -12.25 -14.24 -0.11
N GLY A 59 -11.86 -13.21 -0.84
CA GLY A 59 -10.70 -12.37 -0.51
C GLY A 59 -9.35 -13.05 -0.79
N TRP A 60 -9.33 -14.08 -1.64
CA TRP A 60 -8.10 -14.77 -2.02
C TRP A 60 -6.99 -13.90 -2.62
N PRO A 61 -7.26 -12.80 -3.39
CA PRO A 61 -6.18 -12.02 -3.99
C PRO A 61 -5.26 -11.42 -2.94
N ARG A 62 -5.83 -11.03 -1.80
CA ARG A 62 -5.07 -10.51 -0.66
C ARG A 62 -4.23 -11.60 0.01
N ARG A 63 -4.77 -12.80 0.18
CA ARG A 63 -4.02 -13.93 0.77
C ARG A 63 -2.85 -14.33 -0.14
N ALA A 64 -3.08 -14.33 -1.45
CA ALA A 64 -2.05 -14.56 -2.45
C ALA A 64 -0.95 -13.49 -2.37
N LEU A 65 -1.32 -12.20 -2.22
CA LEU A 65 -0.36 -11.11 -2.02
C LEU A 65 0.47 -11.28 -0.74
N GLN A 66 -0.17 -11.60 0.39
CA GLN A 66 0.53 -11.82 1.67
C GLN A 66 1.50 -13.01 1.57
N GLN A 67 1.10 -14.09 0.90
CA GLN A 67 1.96 -15.23 0.63
C GLN A 67 3.17 -14.85 -0.24
N GLU A 68 2.97 -13.97 -1.23
CA GLU A 68 4.05 -13.49 -2.09
C GLU A 68 5.02 -12.56 -1.35
N TYR A 69 4.51 -11.65 -0.52
CA TYR A 69 5.33 -10.82 0.35
C TYR A 69 6.13 -11.66 1.34
N TYR A 70 5.49 -12.65 1.97
CA TYR A 70 6.16 -13.59 2.84
C TYR A 70 7.28 -14.33 2.12
N TRP A 71 7.00 -14.83 0.91
CA TRP A 71 8.01 -15.49 0.08
C TRP A 71 9.19 -14.55 -0.20
N ALA A 72 8.95 -13.34 -0.71
CA ALA A 72 10.00 -12.40 -1.06
C ALA A 72 10.86 -12.04 0.16
N PHE A 73 10.21 -11.67 1.27
CA PHE A 73 10.88 -11.29 2.51
C PHE A 73 11.71 -12.44 3.13
N SER A 74 11.22 -13.68 3.05
CA SER A 74 11.95 -14.87 3.52
C SER A 74 13.20 -15.22 2.70
N ARG A 75 13.32 -14.66 1.49
CA ARG A 75 14.45 -14.90 0.58
C ARG A 75 15.48 -13.78 0.59
N MET A 76 15.12 -12.60 1.06
CA MET A 76 16.05 -11.50 1.27
C MET A 76 17.10 -11.89 2.32
N ASP A 77 18.31 -11.36 2.21
CA ASP A 77 19.26 -11.32 3.29
C ASP A 77 18.94 -10.17 4.27
N GLU A 78 19.81 -9.96 5.26
CA GLU A 78 19.58 -8.92 6.27
C GLU A 78 19.66 -7.49 5.70
N GLN A 79 20.55 -7.24 4.74
CA GLN A 79 20.73 -5.92 4.15
C GLN A 79 19.50 -5.55 3.30
N GLU A 80 18.99 -6.49 2.50
CA GLU A 80 17.79 -6.23 1.71
C GLU A 80 16.56 -6.10 2.59
N ARG A 81 16.40 -6.96 3.61
CA ARG A 81 15.31 -6.81 4.59
C ARG A 81 15.35 -5.45 5.25
N ARG A 82 16.52 -4.97 5.69
CA ARG A 82 16.67 -3.65 6.31
C ARG A 82 16.30 -2.52 5.35
N SER A 83 16.76 -2.62 4.10
CA SER A 83 16.52 -1.61 3.07
C SER A 83 15.07 -1.57 2.60
N THR A 84 14.38 -2.70 2.61
CA THR A 84 12.99 -2.85 2.14
C THR A 84 11.95 -2.88 3.25
N ALA A 85 12.36 -2.97 4.51
CA ALA A 85 11.47 -3.01 5.68
C ALA A 85 10.41 -1.88 5.72
N PRO A 86 10.69 -0.61 5.31
CA PRO A 86 9.63 0.41 5.24
C PRO A 86 8.45 0.02 4.34
N PHE A 87 8.72 -0.64 3.21
CA PHE A 87 7.68 -1.11 2.30
C PHE A 87 6.80 -2.16 2.98
N PHE A 88 7.44 -3.16 3.61
CA PHE A 88 6.70 -4.24 4.27
C PHE A 88 5.93 -3.75 5.50
N TRP A 89 6.46 -2.78 6.22
CA TRP A 89 5.71 -2.12 7.30
C TRP A 89 4.43 -1.48 6.77
N LEU A 90 4.54 -0.62 5.75
CA LEU A 90 3.38 0.03 5.13
C LEU A 90 2.38 -0.98 4.57
N ALA A 91 2.87 -2.07 3.97
CA ALA A 91 2.03 -3.16 3.48
C ALA A 91 1.24 -3.86 4.62
N GLU A 92 1.88 -4.09 5.76
CA GLU A 92 1.26 -4.74 6.92
C GLU A 92 0.32 -3.82 7.71
N LEU A 93 0.37 -2.50 7.53
CA LEU A 93 -0.62 -1.58 8.13
C LEU A 93 -2.06 -1.96 7.76
N ARG A 94 -2.28 -2.47 6.55
CA ARG A 94 -3.60 -2.97 6.14
C ARG A 94 -3.98 -4.26 6.88
N THR A 95 -3.00 -5.12 7.20
CA THR A 95 -3.23 -6.29 8.06
C THR A 95 -3.61 -5.86 9.46
N LEU A 96 -2.91 -4.88 10.03
CA LEU A 96 -3.25 -4.28 11.32
C LEU A 96 -4.68 -3.73 11.32
N ALA A 97 -5.02 -2.88 10.35
CA ALA A 97 -6.34 -2.28 10.23
C ALA A 97 -7.46 -3.33 10.16
N LEU A 98 -7.26 -4.41 9.40
CA LEU A 98 -8.27 -5.47 9.28
C LEU A 98 -8.41 -6.30 10.56
N CYS A 99 -7.32 -6.53 11.28
CA CYS A 99 -7.39 -7.14 12.61
C CYS A 99 -8.14 -6.22 13.60
N LEU A 100 -7.84 -4.92 13.61
CA LEU A 100 -8.54 -3.95 14.47
C LEU A 100 -10.04 -3.89 14.16
N ARG A 101 -10.44 -3.95 12.88
CA ARG A 101 -11.85 -4.02 12.50
C ARG A 101 -12.52 -5.28 13.03
N PHE A 102 -11.89 -6.45 12.89
CA PHE A 102 -12.43 -7.70 13.46
C PHE A 102 -12.57 -7.63 14.98
N LEU A 103 -11.59 -7.05 15.68
CA LEU A 103 -11.67 -6.84 17.12
C LEU A 103 -12.81 -5.88 17.50
N SER A 104 -13.07 -4.84 16.70
CA SER A 104 -14.19 -3.93 16.93
C SER A 104 -15.56 -4.56 16.65
N GLU A 105 -15.62 -5.56 15.77
CA GLU A 105 -16.84 -6.29 15.40
C GLU A 105 -17.07 -7.55 16.28
N GLY A 106 -16.17 -7.84 17.23
CA GLY A 106 -16.22 -9.07 18.04
C GLY A 106 -15.99 -10.36 17.24
N ALA A 107 -15.40 -10.26 16.04
CA ALA A 107 -15.12 -11.42 15.20
C ALA A 107 -13.87 -12.17 15.69
N ALA A 108 -14.02 -13.48 15.89
CA ALA A 108 -13.11 -14.26 16.72
C ALA A 108 -11.80 -14.76 16.06
N ASP A 109 -11.57 -14.57 14.75
CA ASP A 109 -10.43 -15.23 14.09
C ASP A 109 -9.58 -14.29 13.21
N SER A 110 -8.76 -13.46 13.85
CA SER A 110 -7.63 -12.76 13.21
C SER A 110 -6.46 -13.70 12.91
N SER A 111 -6.43 -14.90 13.49
CA SER A 111 -5.29 -15.83 13.42
C SER A 111 -4.95 -16.24 11.98
N ARG A 112 -5.98 -16.47 11.15
CA ARG A 112 -5.81 -16.78 9.72
C ARG A 112 -5.17 -15.63 8.94
N LEU A 113 -5.49 -14.37 9.27
CA LEU A 113 -4.87 -13.21 8.63
C LEU A 113 -3.40 -13.05 9.04
N LEU A 114 -3.06 -13.46 10.26
CA LEU A 114 -1.72 -13.28 10.84
C LEU A 114 -0.76 -14.44 10.52
N GLN A 115 -1.25 -15.58 10.01
CA GLN A 115 -0.42 -16.75 9.70
C GLN A 115 0.74 -16.45 8.73
N LYS A 116 0.49 -15.62 7.71
CA LYS A 116 1.49 -15.20 6.71
C LYS A 116 1.88 -13.72 6.84
N SER A 117 1.42 -13.05 7.90
CA SER A 117 1.81 -11.67 8.17
C SER A 117 3.30 -11.59 8.51
N LEU A 118 3.92 -10.52 8.02
CA LEU A 118 5.28 -10.13 8.33
C LEU A 118 5.39 -9.28 9.60
N LEU A 119 4.30 -9.03 10.33
CA LEU A 119 4.35 -8.33 11.62
C LEU A 119 5.21 -9.10 12.62
N ALA A 120 5.90 -8.36 13.49
CA ALA A 120 6.68 -8.92 14.59
C ALA A 120 5.83 -9.83 15.50
N GLY A 121 6.48 -10.77 16.19
CA GLY A 121 5.82 -11.71 17.11
C GLY A 121 4.97 -10.99 18.15
N SER A 122 5.53 -9.98 18.81
CA SER A 122 4.86 -9.16 19.82
C SER A 122 3.57 -8.51 19.31
N ILE A 123 3.59 -7.95 18.08
CA ILE A 123 2.41 -7.33 17.47
C ILE A 123 1.37 -8.40 17.11
N ARG A 124 1.78 -9.55 16.57
CA ARG A 124 0.85 -10.64 16.25
C ARG A 124 0.21 -11.24 17.49
N GLU A 125 0.96 -11.37 18.58
CA GLU A 125 0.43 -11.81 19.87
C GLU A 125 -0.59 -10.80 20.40
N LEU A 126 -0.29 -9.50 20.35
CA LEU A 126 -1.22 -8.45 20.76
C LEU A 126 -2.56 -8.55 20.00
N LEU A 127 -2.53 -8.78 18.69
CA LEU A 127 -3.74 -8.90 17.86
C LEU A 127 -4.51 -10.23 18.01
N ASN A 128 -3.89 -11.25 18.61
CA ASN A 128 -4.48 -12.58 18.80
C ASN A 128 -5.03 -12.80 20.22
N LYS A 129 -4.72 -11.95 21.20
CA LYS A 129 -5.07 -12.15 22.62
C LYS A 129 -6.56 -12.02 22.95
N GLY A 130 -7.42 -11.73 21.97
CA GLY A 130 -8.87 -11.57 22.19
C GLY A 130 -9.24 -10.37 23.06
N GLU A 131 -8.33 -9.40 23.20
CA GLU A 131 -8.58 -8.15 23.91
C GLU A 131 -9.47 -7.21 23.08
N SER A 132 -10.10 -6.22 23.72
CA SER A 132 -10.91 -5.24 23.00
C SER A 132 -10.04 -4.39 22.07
N GLY A 133 -10.63 -3.90 20.97
CA GLY A 133 -9.91 -3.05 20.01
C GLY A 133 -9.28 -1.80 20.66
N ALA A 134 -9.91 -1.22 21.68
CA ALA A 134 -9.37 -0.07 22.41
C ALA A 134 -8.05 -0.41 23.14
N VAL A 135 -8.03 -1.51 23.89
CA VAL A 135 -6.84 -1.98 24.63
C VAL A 135 -5.71 -2.34 23.66
N VAL A 136 -6.05 -2.95 22.53
CA VAL A 136 -5.07 -3.27 21.47
C VAL A 136 -4.47 -2.01 20.87
N VAL A 137 -5.27 -0.96 20.64
CA VAL A 137 -4.76 0.33 20.13
C VAL A 137 -3.86 1.03 21.15
N GLU A 138 -4.20 1.04 22.43
CA GLU A 138 -3.36 1.59 23.50
C GLU A 138 -1.98 0.93 23.52
N LYS A 139 -1.94 -0.41 23.59
CA LYS A 139 -0.68 -1.16 23.58
C LYS A 139 0.10 -1.00 22.27
N LEU A 140 -0.60 -0.87 21.14
CA LEU A 140 0.05 -0.61 19.86
C LEU A 140 0.67 0.79 19.84
N ALA A 141 0.00 1.80 20.41
CA ALA A 141 0.52 3.15 20.54
C ALA A 141 1.81 3.16 21.38
N GLU A 142 1.82 2.51 22.54
CA GLU A 142 3.01 2.37 23.39
C GLU A 142 4.19 1.71 22.65
N LEU A 143 3.92 0.64 21.89
CA LEU A 143 4.94 -0.05 21.10
C LEU A 143 5.52 0.84 19.98
N LEU A 144 4.71 1.72 19.39
CA LEU A 144 5.10 2.56 18.26
C LEU A 144 5.65 3.93 18.68
N GLU A 145 5.33 4.40 19.88
CA GLU A 145 5.80 5.69 20.41
C GLU A 145 7.34 5.78 20.43
N GLY A 146 8.02 4.66 20.75
CA GLY A 146 9.48 4.57 20.69
C GLY A 146 10.08 4.72 19.28
N HIS A 147 9.26 4.78 18.24
CA HIS A 147 9.67 5.09 16.87
C HIS A 147 9.31 6.51 16.45
N ASP A 148 8.11 6.97 16.81
CA ASP A 148 7.67 8.34 16.59
C ASP A 148 6.63 8.74 17.66
N PRO A 149 6.80 9.87 18.36
CA PRO A 149 5.88 10.29 19.42
C PRO A 149 4.48 10.59 18.90
N GLU A 150 4.29 10.86 17.61
CA GLU A 150 2.95 11.08 17.04
C GLU A 150 2.04 9.84 17.18
N PHE A 151 2.60 8.63 17.33
CA PHE A 151 1.82 7.42 17.57
C PHE A 151 1.14 7.38 18.94
N ALA A 152 1.60 8.16 19.93
CA ALA A 152 0.95 8.23 21.25
C ALA A 152 -0.50 8.73 21.18
N GLY A 153 -0.88 9.45 20.12
CA GLY A 153 -2.24 9.95 19.91
C GLY A 153 -3.25 8.93 19.36
N LEU A 154 -2.82 7.71 19.00
CA LEU A 154 -3.71 6.70 18.41
C LEU A 154 -4.94 6.32 19.27
N PRO A 155 -4.85 6.20 20.62
CA PRO A 155 -6.01 5.90 21.45
C PRO A 155 -7.11 6.95 21.36
N ASP A 156 -6.75 8.23 21.31
CA ASP A 156 -7.69 9.35 21.18
C ASP A 156 -8.37 9.36 19.81
N ILE A 157 -7.60 9.06 18.77
CA ILE A 157 -8.11 8.90 17.40
C ILE A 157 -9.09 7.73 17.33
N TYR A 158 -8.80 6.63 18.02
CA TYR A 158 -9.72 5.48 18.10
C TYR A 158 -11.02 5.85 18.82
N ARG A 159 -10.94 6.54 19.97
CA ARG A 159 -12.14 6.96 20.73
C ARG A 159 -13.05 7.88 19.93
N THR A 160 -12.49 8.75 19.10
CA THR A 160 -13.24 9.77 18.35
C THR A 160 -13.73 9.29 16.98
N GLY A 161 -12.96 8.44 16.28
CA GLY A 161 -13.25 8.05 14.90
C GLY A 161 -13.19 6.54 14.62
N GLY A 162 -12.99 5.72 15.64
CA GLY A 162 -12.95 4.25 15.53
C GLY A 162 -11.75 3.70 14.75
N SER A 163 -11.86 2.44 14.34
CA SER A 163 -10.79 1.70 13.66
C SER A 163 -10.40 2.30 12.29
N GLY A 164 -11.34 2.92 11.58
CA GLY A 164 -11.08 3.59 10.29
C GLY A 164 -10.23 4.85 10.44
N ALA A 165 -10.44 5.64 11.49
CA ALA A 165 -9.60 6.80 11.78
C ALA A 165 -8.18 6.36 12.19
N VAL A 166 -8.06 5.30 13.00
CA VAL A 166 -6.76 4.71 13.36
C VAL A 166 -6.01 4.19 12.15
N GLU A 167 -6.67 3.50 11.22
CA GLU A 167 -6.03 3.03 9.97
C GLU A 167 -5.42 4.19 9.18
N THR A 168 -6.18 5.28 9.02
CA THR A 168 -5.73 6.48 8.30
C THR A 168 -4.54 7.11 9.02
N ALA A 169 -4.65 7.31 10.34
CA ALA A 169 -3.60 7.90 11.16
C ALA A 169 -2.32 7.06 11.17
N LEU A 170 -2.42 5.74 11.36
CA LEU A 170 -1.28 4.82 11.31
C LEU A 170 -0.51 4.96 10.01
N HIS A 171 -1.21 5.04 8.88
CA HIS A 171 -0.58 5.18 7.57
C HIS A 171 0.08 6.55 7.39
N GLU A 172 -0.60 7.63 7.77
CA GLU A 172 -0.11 9.00 7.60
C GLU A 172 1.08 9.31 8.53
N ILE A 173 1.00 8.90 9.80
CA ILE A 173 2.11 9.03 10.76
C ILE A 173 3.29 8.17 10.28
N SER A 174 3.06 6.92 9.85
CA SER A 174 4.12 6.05 9.36
C SER A 174 4.86 6.64 8.17
N LEU A 175 4.16 7.23 7.20
CA LEU A 175 4.80 7.87 6.04
C LEU A 175 5.69 9.04 6.46
N GLN A 176 5.20 9.91 7.35
CA GLN A 176 5.95 11.08 7.82
C GLN A 176 7.16 10.68 8.68
N TRP A 177 6.99 9.69 9.57
CA TRP A 177 8.07 9.09 10.33
C TRP A 177 9.16 8.51 9.41
N LEU A 178 8.77 7.71 8.42
CA LEU A 178 9.70 7.11 7.46
C LEU A 178 10.43 8.18 6.63
N ALA A 179 9.76 9.27 6.26
CA ALA A 179 10.39 10.36 5.52
C ALA A 179 11.48 11.10 6.33
N ARG A 180 11.38 11.09 7.67
CA ARG A 180 12.40 11.65 8.58
C ARG A 180 13.54 10.68 8.90
N THR A 181 13.35 9.39 8.61
CA THR A 181 14.30 8.34 8.97
C THR A 181 15.40 8.21 7.90
N PRO A 182 16.66 7.87 8.27
CA PRO A 182 17.68 7.53 7.29
C PRO A 182 17.31 6.25 6.52
N LEU A 183 16.89 6.42 5.26
CA LEU A 183 16.50 5.34 4.36
C LEU A 183 17.49 5.18 3.20
N HIS A 184 17.55 3.94 2.68
CA HIS A 184 18.19 3.62 1.40
C HIS A 184 17.68 4.57 0.30
N PRO A 185 18.52 5.08 -0.63
CA PRO A 185 18.12 6.12 -1.57
C PRO A 185 16.86 5.80 -2.38
N GLN A 186 16.73 4.57 -2.86
CA GLN A 186 15.54 4.14 -3.61
C GLN A 186 14.30 4.01 -2.74
N MET A 187 14.46 3.58 -1.49
CA MET A 187 13.36 3.52 -0.55
C MET A 187 12.89 4.93 -0.18
N ARG A 188 13.81 5.88 -0.01
CA ARG A 188 13.47 7.30 0.19
C ARG A 188 12.66 7.85 -0.99
N ARG A 189 13.09 7.57 -2.23
CA ARG A 189 12.34 7.92 -3.44
C ARG A 189 10.94 7.29 -3.45
N TYR A 190 10.83 6.02 -3.02
CA TYR A 190 9.54 5.33 -2.90
C TYR A 190 8.62 5.98 -1.85
N ILE A 191 9.12 6.28 -0.65
CA ILE A 191 8.34 6.94 0.41
C ILE A 191 7.89 8.34 -0.02
N ALA A 192 8.77 9.12 -0.65
CA ALA A 192 8.41 10.42 -1.20
C ALA A 192 7.31 10.31 -2.27
N LEU A 193 7.39 9.29 -3.15
CA LEU A 193 6.36 9.00 -4.15
C LEU A 193 5.01 8.66 -3.52
N GLU A 194 4.98 7.86 -2.45
CA GLU A 194 3.75 7.53 -1.74
C GLU A 194 3.12 8.77 -1.07
N ILE A 195 3.94 9.62 -0.45
CA ILE A 195 3.49 10.90 0.13
C ILE A 195 2.93 11.83 -0.94
N ASP A 196 3.68 12.07 -2.02
CA ASP A 196 3.27 12.95 -3.12
C ASP A 196 1.97 12.49 -3.72
N SER A 197 1.85 11.19 -3.94
CA SER A 197 0.65 10.63 -4.53
C SER A 197 -0.55 10.68 -3.59
N ARG A 198 -0.36 10.48 -2.27
CA ARG A 198 -1.41 10.69 -1.27
C ARG A 198 -1.89 12.14 -1.29
N ASN A 199 -0.97 13.10 -1.28
CA ASN A 199 -1.30 14.53 -1.33
C ASN A 199 -2.05 14.89 -2.62
N LEU A 200 -1.58 14.43 -3.78
CA LEU A 200 -2.23 14.68 -5.07
C LEU A 200 -3.63 14.06 -5.13
N THR A 201 -3.82 12.81 -4.68
CA THR A 201 -5.14 12.18 -4.61
C THR A 201 -6.06 12.95 -3.66
N THR A 202 -5.56 13.39 -2.50
CA THR A 202 -6.33 14.19 -1.55
C THR A 202 -6.82 15.49 -2.17
N VAL A 203 -5.94 16.25 -2.84
CA VAL A 203 -6.33 17.49 -3.53
C VAL A 203 -7.31 17.19 -4.67
N ALA A 204 -7.05 16.18 -5.50
CA ALA A 204 -7.91 15.80 -6.62
C ALA A 204 -9.34 15.45 -6.17
N LYS A 205 -9.47 14.63 -5.11
CA LYS A 205 -10.77 14.26 -4.54
C LYS A 205 -11.52 15.48 -3.99
N ARG A 206 -10.81 16.37 -3.28
CA ARG A 206 -11.41 17.59 -2.71
C ARG A 206 -11.91 18.53 -3.80
N LEU A 207 -11.15 18.72 -4.88
CA LEU A 207 -11.57 19.49 -6.04
C LEU A 207 -12.78 18.86 -6.76
N ARG A 208 -12.71 17.54 -7.02
CA ARG A 208 -13.79 16.79 -7.67
C ARG A 208 -15.12 16.91 -6.90
N TRP A 209 -15.08 16.85 -5.58
CA TRP A 209 -16.25 16.91 -4.71
C TRP A 209 -16.60 18.30 -4.21
N ARG A 210 -15.87 19.34 -4.65
CA ARG A 210 -16.09 20.74 -4.27
C ARG A 210 -16.13 20.97 -2.75
N LEU A 211 -15.31 20.22 -2.02
CA LEU A 211 -15.23 20.34 -0.56
C LEU A 211 -14.42 21.60 -0.21
N GLY A 212 -14.95 22.43 0.69
CA GLY A 212 -14.43 23.79 0.93
C GLY A 212 -13.11 23.88 1.70
N THR A 213 -12.66 22.79 2.32
CA THR A 213 -11.44 22.77 3.14
C THR A 213 -10.48 21.69 2.67
N LEU A 214 -9.19 22.05 2.59
CA LEU A 214 -8.11 21.12 2.33
C LEU A 214 -7.63 20.56 3.68
N PRO A 215 -7.64 19.23 3.87
CA PRO A 215 -7.03 18.64 5.06
C PRO A 215 -5.51 18.86 5.04
N PRO A 216 -4.83 18.70 6.20
CA PRO A 216 -3.38 18.79 6.26
C PRO A 216 -2.70 17.89 5.22
N LEU A 217 -1.76 18.45 4.47
CA LEU A 217 -0.94 17.68 3.53
C LEU A 217 0.25 17.07 4.24
N LEU A 218 0.63 15.87 3.83
CA LEU A 218 1.75 15.13 4.40
C LEU A 218 3.09 15.75 3.97
N LYS A 219 4.00 15.91 4.93
CA LYS A 219 5.37 16.37 4.68
C LYS A 219 6.27 15.22 4.25
N GLY A 220 7.40 15.54 3.60
CA GLY A 220 8.42 14.56 3.20
C GLY A 220 8.32 14.04 1.76
N GLY A 221 7.35 14.54 0.99
CA GLY A 221 7.26 14.32 -0.46
C GLY A 221 8.26 15.18 -1.26
N SER A 222 8.29 15.00 -2.57
CA SER A 222 9.07 15.82 -3.50
C SER A 222 8.31 17.03 -4.02
N LEU A 223 6.98 17.08 -3.85
CA LEU A 223 6.14 18.18 -4.30
C LEU A 223 6.08 19.31 -3.26
N PRO A 224 6.22 20.58 -3.68
CA PRO A 224 6.05 21.71 -2.77
C PRO A 224 4.61 21.82 -2.25
N LEU A 225 4.40 21.66 -0.94
CA LEU A 225 3.07 21.75 -0.33
C LEU A 225 2.36 23.09 -0.55
N PRO A 226 3.04 24.26 -0.47
CA PRO A 226 2.39 25.54 -0.77
C PRO A 226 1.81 25.59 -2.19
N ARG A 227 2.47 24.95 -3.15
CA ARG A 227 1.98 24.88 -4.53
C ARG A 227 0.71 24.02 -4.64
N LEU A 228 0.63 22.91 -3.90
CA LEU A 228 -0.57 22.08 -3.89
C LEU A 228 -1.76 22.81 -3.23
N ALA A 229 -1.51 23.58 -2.17
CA ALA A 229 -2.51 24.43 -1.55
C ALA A 229 -3.02 25.53 -2.50
N GLU A 230 -2.11 26.23 -3.19
CA GLU A 230 -2.45 27.24 -4.20
C GLU A 230 -3.31 26.66 -5.34
N LEU A 231 -2.96 25.47 -5.84
CA LEU A 231 -3.76 24.78 -6.87
C LEU A 231 -5.17 24.43 -6.38
N PHE A 232 -5.30 24.02 -5.11
CA PHE A 232 -6.60 23.76 -4.50
C PHE A 232 -7.44 25.04 -4.39
N GLU A 233 -6.86 26.12 -3.86
CA GLU A 233 -7.54 27.43 -3.70
C GLU A 233 -8.05 27.97 -5.03
N ARG A 234 -7.24 27.85 -6.09
CA ARG A 234 -7.60 28.28 -7.45
C ARG A 234 -8.52 27.33 -8.20
N ARG A 235 -8.82 26.15 -7.62
CA ARG A 235 -9.55 25.06 -8.28
C ARG A 235 -8.91 24.64 -9.61
N ASP A 236 -7.59 24.68 -9.68
CA ASP A 236 -6.81 24.46 -10.89
C ASP A 236 -6.52 22.96 -11.11
N ASN A 237 -7.49 22.25 -11.68
CA ASN A 237 -7.35 20.83 -12.04
C ASN A 237 -6.22 20.60 -13.07
N ALA A 238 -6.06 21.50 -14.03
CA ALA A 238 -5.02 21.36 -15.06
C ALA A 238 -3.62 21.47 -14.45
N GLY A 239 -3.42 22.43 -13.54
CA GLY A 239 -2.17 22.58 -12.78
C GLY A 239 -1.88 21.37 -11.89
N LEU A 240 -2.90 20.75 -11.29
CA LEU A 240 -2.75 19.51 -10.53
C LEU A 240 -2.30 18.33 -11.42
N LEU A 241 -2.93 18.18 -12.58
CA LEU A 241 -2.60 17.17 -13.57
C LEU A 241 -1.16 17.35 -14.07
N HIS A 242 -0.74 18.59 -14.30
CA HIS A 242 0.65 18.90 -14.64
C HIS A 242 1.65 18.48 -13.54
N GLN A 243 1.32 18.65 -12.25
CA GLN A 243 2.17 18.14 -11.17
C GLN A 243 2.26 16.60 -11.18
N ALA A 244 1.14 15.91 -11.37
CA ALA A 244 1.12 14.46 -11.51
C ALA A 244 1.99 13.98 -12.69
N MET A 245 1.98 14.70 -13.81
CA MET A 245 2.84 14.40 -14.97
C MET A 245 4.31 14.59 -14.67
N ARG A 246 4.69 15.69 -14.00
CA ARG A 246 6.08 15.94 -13.62
C ARG A 246 6.65 14.80 -12.77
N LEU A 247 5.85 14.26 -11.86
CA LEU A 247 6.21 13.11 -11.04
C LEU A 247 6.49 11.86 -11.90
N GLY A 248 5.65 11.60 -12.91
CA GLY A 248 5.73 10.44 -13.79
C GLY A 248 6.66 10.52 -15.00
N GLY A 249 7.17 11.71 -15.32
CA GLY A 249 7.70 12.07 -16.64
C GLY A 249 6.60 12.46 -17.62
N ALA A 250 6.92 13.26 -18.64
CA ALA A 250 5.94 13.75 -19.61
C ALA A 250 5.22 12.58 -20.32
N ALA A 251 3.89 12.59 -20.32
CA ALA A 251 3.03 11.80 -21.21
C ALA A 251 2.04 12.78 -21.86
N PRO A 252 1.51 12.51 -23.06
CA PRO A 252 0.52 13.39 -23.66
C PRO A 252 -0.72 13.50 -22.76
N TYR A 253 -1.09 14.73 -22.44
CA TYR A 253 -2.28 15.09 -21.67
C TYR A 253 -3.48 15.24 -22.62
N SER A 254 -4.64 14.76 -22.18
CA SER A 254 -5.93 15.16 -22.73
C SER A 254 -6.79 15.69 -21.58
N GLU A 255 -7.58 16.73 -21.83
CA GLU A 255 -8.49 17.32 -20.83
C GLU A 255 -9.53 16.35 -20.28
N THR A 256 -9.77 15.22 -20.96
CA THR A 256 -10.67 14.15 -20.51
C THR A 256 -10.00 13.11 -19.62
N THR A 257 -8.70 13.25 -19.34
CA THR A 257 -7.95 12.23 -18.61
C THR A 257 -8.24 12.30 -17.11
N ASP A 258 -8.71 11.18 -16.55
CA ASP A 258 -8.92 11.02 -15.10
C ASP A 258 -7.60 11.26 -14.32
N PRO A 259 -7.57 12.22 -13.38
CA PRO A 259 -6.41 12.48 -12.53
C PRO A 259 -5.87 11.24 -11.81
N GLU A 260 -6.75 10.35 -11.36
CA GLU A 260 -6.34 9.14 -10.63
C GLU A 260 -5.58 8.17 -11.55
N ARG A 261 -6.05 8.01 -12.79
CA ARG A 261 -5.37 7.22 -13.82
C ARG A 261 -3.99 7.80 -14.16
N MET A 262 -3.88 9.13 -14.24
CA MET A 262 -2.59 9.77 -14.50
C MET A 262 -1.59 9.58 -13.37
N LEU A 263 -2.05 9.67 -12.11
CA LEU A 263 -1.23 9.39 -10.94
C LEU A 263 -0.73 7.95 -10.94
N TYR A 264 -1.61 7.00 -11.28
CA TYR A 264 -1.22 5.60 -11.41
C TYR A 264 -0.13 5.39 -12.47
N GLU A 265 -0.30 5.94 -13.67
CA GLU A 265 0.72 5.83 -14.73
C GLU A 265 2.01 6.58 -14.40
N ALA A 266 1.93 7.68 -13.65
CA ALA A 266 3.09 8.37 -13.12
C ALA A 266 3.89 7.47 -12.15
N ARG A 267 3.22 6.91 -11.13
CA ARG A 267 3.83 5.95 -10.19
C ARG A 267 4.44 4.77 -10.94
N ARG A 268 3.72 4.17 -11.88
CA ARG A 268 4.19 3.04 -12.70
C ARG A 268 5.49 3.36 -13.45
N ARG A 269 5.66 4.59 -13.92
CA ARG A 269 6.88 5.02 -14.61
C ARG A 269 8.03 5.25 -13.64
N VAL A 270 7.77 5.85 -12.48
CA VAL A 270 8.78 6.01 -11.43
C VAL A 270 9.28 4.65 -10.95
N MET A 271 8.39 3.71 -10.64
CA MET A 271 8.77 2.36 -10.22
C MET A 271 9.60 1.63 -11.28
N ARG A 272 9.24 1.76 -12.57
CA ARG A 272 10.06 1.21 -13.66
C ARG A 272 11.46 1.81 -13.75
N ARG A 273 11.63 3.09 -13.42
CA ARG A 273 12.96 3.73 -13.39
C ARG A 273 13.77 3.21 -12.21
N LEU A 274 13.15 3.12 -11.03
CA LEU A 274 13.80 2.53 -9.84
C LEU A 274 14.29 1.10 -10.12
N ALA A 275 13.51 0.30 -10.87
CA ALA A 275 13.87 -1.07 -11.21
C ALA A 275 15.13 -1.25 -12.10
N ARG A 276 15.63 -0.17 -12.71
CA ARG A 276 16.80 -0.22 -13.62
C ARG A 276 18.13 0.03 -12.92
N GLU A 277 18.09 0.45 -11.67
CA GLU A 277 19.27 0.70 -10.85
C GLU A 277 19.98 -0.64 -10.52
N THR A 278 21.29 -0.59 -10.30
CA THR A 278 22.15 -1.78 -10.25
C THR A 278 22.14 -2.55 -8.94
N ASP A 279 21.71 -1.94 -7.84
CA ASP A 279 21.74 -2.51 -6.49
C ASP A 279 20.63 -3.55 -6.19
N GLY A 280 19.73 -3.81 -7.15
CA GLY A 280 18.66 -4.80 -7.03
C GLY A 280 17.46 -4.40 -6.16
N ILE A 281 17.62 -3.47 -5.21
CA ILE A 281 16.53 -3.02 -4.32
C ILE A 281 15.36 -2.44 -5.12
N GLY A 282 15.65 -1.71 -6.19
CA GLY A 282 14.63 -1.06 -6.99
C GLY A 282 13.81 -2.08 -7.80
N ALA A 283 14.46 -3.16 -8.24
CA ALA A 283 13.81 -4.28 -8.91
C ALA A 283 12.89 -5.05 -7.95
N ILE A 284 13.32 -5.22 -6.70
CA ILE A 284 12.49 -5.78 -5.63
C ILE A 284 11.26 -4.90 -5.39
N LEU A 285 11.44 -3.58 -5.23
CA LEU A 285 10.33 -2.66 -4.97
C LEU A 285 9.33 -2.59 -6.14
N ASP A 286 9.78 -2.51 -7.39
CA ASP A 286 8.90 -2.56 -8.57
C ASP A 286 8.12 -3.87 -8.63
N TYR A 287 8.75 -5.00 -8.29
CA TYR A 287 8.06 -6.28 -8.24
C TYR A 287 6.96 -6.33 -7.19
N LEU A 288 7.28 -5.96 -5.94
CA LEU A 288 6.32 -6.00 -4.84
C LEU A 288 5.15 -5.04 -5.09
N TRP A 289 5.44 -3.83 -5.59
CA TRP A 289 4.41 -2.86 -5.99
C TRP A 289 3.49 -3.39 -7.08
N ARG A 290 4.03 -4.08 -8.10
CA ARG A 290 3.20 -4.72 -9.14
C ARG A 290 2.30 -5.82 -8.58
N CYS A 291 2.81 -6.64 -7.67
CA CYS A 291 2.01 -7.66 -6.99
C CYS A 291 0.85 -7.01 -6.22
N ALA A 292 1.11 -5.88 -5.53
CA ALA A 292 0.09 -5.12 -4.82
C ALA A 292 -1.03 -4.64 -5.75
N ASN A 293 -0.67 -4.01 -6.87
CA ASN A 293 -1.63 -3.50 -7.85
C ASN A 293 -2.42 -4.63 -8.50
N GLU A 294 -1.77 -5.73 -8.83
CA GLU A 294 -2.44 -6.89 -9.41
C GLU A 294 -3.47 -7.46 -8.43
N ALA A 295 -3.09 -7.67 -7.17
CA ALA A 295 -4.01 -8.14 -6.14
C ALA A 295 -5.18 -7.16 -5.91
N ALA A 296 -4.94 -5.85 -5.97
CA ALA A 296 -5.98 -4.83 -5.88
C ALA A 296 -6.95 -4.90 -7.08
N ASN A 297 -6.44 -5.03 -8.30
CA ASN A 297 -7.24 -5.15 -9.51
C ASN A 297 -8.07 -6.44 -9.50
N ILE A 298 -7.48 -7.58 -9.14
CA ILE A 298 -8.21 -8.86 -9.02
C ILE A 298 -9.28 -8.75 -7.92
N GLY A 299 -8.96 -8.14 -6.77
CA GLY A 299 -9.94 -7.94 -5.70
C GLY A 299 -11.09 -6.99 -6.08
N LEU A 300 -10.87 -6.07 -7.02
CA LEU A 300 -11.95 -5.28 -7.63
C LEU A 300 -12.83 -6.17 -8.52
N LEU A 301 -12.24 -7.00 -9.38
CA LEU A 301 -12.98 -7.94 -10.23
C LEU A 301 -13.81 -8.93 -9.40
N GLU A 302 -13.24 -9.51 -8.35
CA GLU A 302 -13.94 -10.41 -7.43
C GLU A 302 -15.19 -9.75 -6.82
N ARG A 303 -15.08 -8.49 -6.41
CA ARG A 303 -16.22 -7.73 -5.88
C ARG A 303 -17.24 -7.38 -6.96
N LEU A 304 -16.79 -7.03 -8.17
CA LEU A 304 -17.69 -6.75 -9.29
C LEU A 304 -18.50 -7.99 -9.70
N GLU A 305 -17.88 -9.17 -9.73
CA GLU A 305 -18.58 -10.44 -9.99
C GLU A 305 -19.57 -10.80 -8.87
N THR A 306 -19.23 -10.51 -7.60
CA THR A 306 -20.07 -10.88 -6.44
C THR A 306 -21.21 -9.90 -6.18
N ALA A 307 -20.95 -8.59 -6.28
CA ALA A 307 -21.85 -7.53 -5.85
C ALA A 307 -22.43 -6.70 -7.01
N GLY A 308 -21.94 -6.89 -8.24
CA GLY A 308 -22.33 -6.11 -9.40
C GLY A 308 -21.72 -4.70 -9.45
N ILE A 309 -21.79 -4.07 -10.63
CA ILE A 309 -21.16 -2.77 -10.92
C ILE A 309 -21.74 -1.65 -10.04
N GLU A 310 -23.05 -1.67 -9.78
CA GLU A 310 -23.72 -0.60 -9.03
C GLU A 310 -23.30 -0.54 -7.56
N GLN A 311 -23.09 -1.68 -6.91
CA GLN A 311 -22.71 -1.74 -5.50
C GLN A 311 -21.24 -1.35 -5.32
N VAL A 312 -20.35 -1.86 -6.17
CA VAL A 312 -18.94 -1.45 -6.18
C VAL A 312 -18.79 0.04 -6.52
N GLY A 313 -19.63 0.55 -7.42
CA GLY A 313 -19.68 1.97 -7.74
C GLY A 313 -20.05 2.86 -6.56
N ARG A 314 -20.84 2.38 -5.59
CA ARG A 314 -21.16 3.12 -4.35
C ARG A 314 -20.01 3.07 -3.34
N GLU A 315 -19.32 1.93 -3.21
CA GLU A 315 -18.18 1.77 -2.30
C GLU A 315 -16.95 2.58 -2.72
N VAL A 316 -16.67 2.68 -4.03
CA VAL A 316 -15.54 3.48 -4.56
C VAL A 316 -15.82 5.00 -4.46
N ARG A 317 -17.08 5.39 -4.23
CA ARG A 317 -17.49 6.79 -4.04
C ARG A 317 -17.38 7.29 -2.59
N LEU A 318 -17.11 6.40 -1.63
CA LEU A 318 -16.81 6.73 -0.23
C LEU A 318 -15.29 6.85 -0.02
#